data_AF-A0A965BC92-F1
#
_entry.id   AF-A0A965BC92-F1
#
_cell.length_a   1.000
_cell.length_b   1.000
_cell.length_c   1.000
_cell.angle_alpha   90.00
_cell.angle_beta   90.00
_cell.angle_gamma   90.00
#
_symmetry.space_group_name_H-M   'P 1'
#
loop_
_entity.id
_entity.type
_entity.pdbx_description
1 polymer ?
#
loop_
_entity_poly.entity_id
_entity_poly.type
_entity_poly.pdbx_seq_one_letter_code
_entity_poly.pdbx_strand_id
1 'polypeptide(L)' 'KLSEPQLAALIRQITDELSSRATRESFAELLQIASYAGERLGDSARLLAAANSWSQVAEISGTSRQAAWERWRSI' A
#
# COMPACT_ATOMS: atom_id res chain seq x y z
N LYS A 1 17.47 -5.13 -11.59
CA LYS A 1 16.38 -5.11 -10.58
C LYS A 1 15.08 -4.81 -11.31
N LEU A 2 13.95 -5.33 -10.85
CA LEU A 2 12.63 -5.01 -11.43
C LEU A 2 12.31 -3.52 -11.26
N SER A 3 11.61 -2.91 -12.22
CA SER A 3 11.05 -1.55 -12.12
C SER A 3 9.80 -1.52 -11.23
N GLU A 4 9.35 -0.34 -10.79
CA GLU A 4 8.14 -0.21 -9.97
C GLU A 4 6.90 -0.82 -10.67
N PRO A 5 6.65 -0.60 -11.98
CA PRO A 5 5.53 -1.24 -12.68
C PRO A 5 5.65 -2.76 -12.72
N GLN A 6 6.87 -3.31 -12.85
CA GLN A 6 7.09 -4.76 -12.85
C GLN A 6 6.82 -5.37 -11.46
N LEU A 7 7.27 -4.70 -10.38
CA LEU A 7 6.96 -5.11 -9.02
C LEU A 7 5.45 -5.08 -8.75
N ALA A 8 4.78 -4.00 -9.17
CA ALA A 8 3.34 -3.86 -8.99
C ALA A 8 2.54 -4.90 -9.80
N ALA A 9 2.98 -5.24 -11.01
CA ALA A 9 2.38 -6.30 -11.81
C ALA A 9 2.50 -7.67 -11.14
N LEU A 10 3.66 -7.99 -10.57
CA LEU A 10 3.88 -9.24 -9.86
C LEU A 10 3.01 -9.36 -8.60
N ILE A 11 2.89 -8.29 -7.81
CA ILE A 11 2.02 -8.26 -6.62
C ILE A 11 0.57 -8.53 -7.00
N ARG A 12 0.06 -7.87 -8.06
CA ARG A 12 -1.31 -8.10 -8.55
C ARG A 12 -1.51 -9.54 -9.00
N GLN A 13 -0.61 -10.07 -9.84
CA GLN A 13 -0.69 -11.43 -10.34
C GLN A 13 -0.75 -12.48 -9.21
N ILE A 14 0.12 -12.35 -8.21
CA ILE A 14 0.15 -13.28 -7.06
C ILE A 14 -1.12 -13.15 -6.21
N THR A 15 -1.62 -11.92 -6.03
CA THR A 15 -2.85 -11.67 -5.27
C THR A 15 -4.07 -12.26 -6.00
N ASP A 16 -4.14 -12.12 -7.32
CA ASP A 16 -5.19 -12.72 -8.15
C ASP A 16 -5.17 -14.25 -8.02
N GLU A 17 -3.98 -14.86 -8.15
CA GLU A 17 -3.82 -16.31 -7.97
C GLU A 17 -4.27 -16.76 -6.57
N LEU A 18 -3.81 -16.07 -5.52
CA LEU A 18 -4.17 -16.42 -4.14
C LEU A 18 -5.68 -16.30 -3.90
N SER A 19 -6.30 -15.23 -4.41
CA SER A 19 -7.75 -15.02 -4.28
C SER A 19 -8.58 -16.09 -5.00
N SER A 20 -8.12 -16.56 -6.17
CA SER A 20 -8.82 -17.56 -6.97
C SER A 20 -8.88 -18.95 -6.33
N ARG A 21 -8.01 -19.24 -5.34
CA ARG A 21 -7.98 -20.54 -4.64
C ARG A 21 -9.21 -20.78 -3.76
N ALA A 22 -9.87 -19.71 -3.30
CA ALA A 22 -11.12 -19.74 -2.55
C ALA A 22 -11.11 -20.72 -1.35
N THR A 23 -9.98 -20.86 -0.65
CA THR A 23 -9.87 -21.67 0.57
C THR A 23 -9.84 -20.78 1.82
N ARG A 24 -10.03 -21.40 2.99
CA ARG A 24 -9.89 -20.71 4.28
C ARG A 24 -8.48 -20.14 4.45
N GLU A 25 -7.47 -20.91 4.07
CA GLU A 25 -6.07 -20.56 4.17
C GLU A 25 -5.74 -19.40 3.23
N SER A 26 -6.22 -19.45 1.97
CA SER A 26 -5.97 -18.36 1.03
C SER A 26 -6.62 -17.05 1.48
N PHE A 27 -7.81 -17.11 2.09
CA PHE A 27 -8.44 -15.94 2.69
C PHE A 27 -7.64 -15.40 3.88
N ALA A 28 -7.15 -16.27 4.77
CA ALA A 28 -6.32 -15.85 5.91
C ALA A 28 -5.03 -15.17 5.46
N GLU A 29 -4.35 -15.71 4.45
CA GLU A 29 -3.14 -15.10 3.87
C GLU A 29 -3.42 -13.75 3.21
N LEU A 30 -4.55 -13.60 2.51
CA LEU A 30 -4.95 -12.31 1.95
C LEU A 30 -5.16 -11.23 3.03
N LEU A 31 -5.71 -11.60 4.19
CA LEU A 31 -5.83 -10.67 5.32
C LEU A 31 -4.44 -10.23 5.83
N GLN A 32 -3.49 -11.15 5.95
CA GLN A 32 -2.12 -10.82 6.36
C GLN A 32 -1.43 -9.91 5.33
N ILE A 33 -1.57 -10.21 4.05
CA ILE A 33 -1.04 -9.40 2.95
C ILE A 33 -1.65 -7.99 2.97
N ALA A 34 -2.97 -7.87 3.15
CA ALA A 34 -3.63 -6.58 3.22
C ALA A 34 -3.12 -5.72 4.39
N SER A 35 -2.94 -6.33 5.57
CA SER A 35 -2.34 -5.67 6.74
C SER A 35 -0.92 -5.20 6.44
N TYR A 36 -0.07 -6.10 5.95
CA TYR A 36 1.31 -5.80 5.62
C TYR A 36 1.44 -4.70 4.56
N ALA A 37 0.66 -4.77 3.48
CA ALA A 37 0.65 -3.76 2.42
C ALA A 37 0.20 -2.39 2.97
N GLY A 38 -0.77 -2.37 3.88
CA GLY A 38 -1.22 -1.15 4.58
C GLY A 38 -0.11 -0.50 5.41
N GLU A 39 0.65 -1.28 6.17
CA GLU A 39 1.81 -0.79 6.93
C GLU A 39 2.88 -0.20 6.00
N ARG A 40 3.26 -0.92 4.95
CA ARG A 40 4.26 -0.45 3.98
C ARG A 40 3.79 0.79 3.22
N LEU A 41 2.49 0.91 2.96
CA LEU A 41 1.90 2.13 2.39
C LEU A 41 2.06 3.32 3.33
N GLY A 42 1.82 3.13 4.63
CA GLY A 42 2.05 4.17 5.64
C GLY A 42 3.52 4.59 5.73
N ASP A 43 4.44 3.63 5.72
CA ASP A 43 5.89 3.91 5.65
C ASP A 43 6.26 4.72 4.41
N SER A 44 5.76 4.31 3.24
CA SER A 44 6.00 5.01 1.98
C SER A 44 5.44 6.44 1.98
N ALA A 45 4.24 6.63 2.52
CA ALA A 45 3.63 7.96 2.66
C ALA A 45 4.49 8.88 3.55
N ARG A 46 5.01 8.37 4.67
CA ARG A 46 5.92 9.13 5.56
C ARG A 46 7.25 9.46 4.89
N LEU A 47 7.84 8.51 4.16
CA LEU A 47 9.08 8.75 3.41
C LEU A 47 8.88 9.82 2.33
N LEU A 48 7.77 9.74 1.59
CA LEU A 48 7.43 10.74 0.58
C LEU A 48 7.18 12.12 1.21
N ALA A 49 6.46 12.18 2.33
CA ALA A 49 6.24 13.42 3.06
C ALA A 49 7.54 14.04 3.58
N ALA A 50 8.48 13.22 4.06
CA ALA A 50 9.78 13.67 4.58
C ALA A 50 10.71 14.17 3.47
N ALA A 51 10.73 13.48 2.32
CA ALA A 51 11.51 13.90 1.15
C ALA A 51 10.91 15.12 0.44
N ASN A 52 9.60 15.31 0.55
CA ASN A 52 8.87 16.38 -0.13
C ASN A 52 7.90 17.08 0.82
N SER A 53 6.62 16.70 0.82
CA SER A 53 5.62 17.28 1.71
C SER A 53 4.35 16.43 1.82
N TRP A 54 3.56 16.66 2.87
CA TRP A 54 2.22 16.09 3.01
C TRP A 54 1.25 16.54 1.91
N SER A 55 1.51 17.66 1.25
CA SER A 55 0.70 18.10 0.10
C SER A 55 0.89 17.16 -1.11
N GLN A 56 2.12 16.69 -1.35
CA GLN A 56 2.38 15.75 -2.45
C GLN A 56 1.79 14.36 -2.16
N VAL A 57 1.85 13.91 -0.91
CA VAL A 57 1.15 12.67 -0.49
C VAL A 57 -0.35 12.79 -0.77
N ALA A 58 -0.94 13.93 -0.42
CA ALA A 58 -2.36 14.20 -0.62
C ALA A 58 -2.75 14.24 -2.11
N GLU A 59 -1.92 14.87 -2.95
CA GLU A 59 -2.10 14.91 -4.40
C GLU A 59 -2.15 13.48 -4.99
N ILE A 60 -1.15 12.64 -4.67
CA ILE A 60 -1.07 11.27 -5.21
C ILE A 60 -2.20 10.39 -4.67
N SER A 61 -2.56 10.55 -3.41
CA SER A 61 -3.60 9.73 -2.76
C SER A 61 -5.03 10.23 -3.01
N GLY A 62 -5.20 11.34 -3.73
CA GLY A 62 -6.52 11.90 -4.05
C GLY A 62 -7.30 12.38 -2.82
N THR A 63 -6.60 12.86 -1.79
CA THR A 63 -7.21 13.32 -0.53
C THR A 63 -6.73 14.73 -0.16
N SER A 64 -7.24 15.30 0.93
CA SER A 64 -6.76 16.60 1.42
C SER A 64 -5.44 16.44 2.18
N ARG A 65 -4.62 17.50 2.22
CA ARG A 65 -3.37 17.51 3.02
C ARG A 65 -3.61 17.13 4.48
N GLN A 66 -4.70 17.62 5.09
CA GLN A 66 -5.05 17.31 6.47
C GLN A 66 -5.43 15.83 6.62
N ALA A 67 -6.26 15.30 5.73
CA ALA A 67 -6.66 13.90 5.76
C ALA A 67 -5.46 12.95 5.55
N ALA A 68 -4.54 13.28 4.64
CA ALA A 68 -3.30 12.52 4.44
C ALA A 68 -2.42 12.51 5.71
N TRP A 69 -2.27 13.68 6.35
CA TRP A 69 -1.50 13.81 7.59
C TRP A 69 -2.17 13.04 8.74
N GLU A 70 -3.46 13.22 8.98
CA GLU A 70 -4.19 12.49 10.04
C GLU A 70 -4.09 10.97 9.83
N ARG A 71 -4.17 10.52 8.57
CA ARG A 71 -4.16 9.09 8.23
C ARG A 71 -2.80 8.42 8.44
N TRP A 72 -1.69 9.07 8.10
CA TRP A 72 -0.38 8.40 8.01
C TRP A 72 0.73 8.99 8.89
N ARG A 73 0.47 10.08 9.63
CA ARG A 73 1.48 10.69 10.51
C ARG A 73 1.93 9.78 11.65
N SER A 74 1.05 8.91 12.14
CA SER A 74 1.29 8.03 13.29
C SER A 74 1.38 6.57 12.85
N ILE A 75 1.98 5.76 13.73
CA ILE A 75 2.07 4.31 13.63
C ILE A 75 0.79 3.71 14.21
#